data_AF-A0A1V6IIQ8-F1
#
_entry.id   AF-A0A1V6IIQ8-F1
#
_cell.length_a   1.000
_cell.length_b   1.000
_cell.length_c   1.000
_cell.angle_alpha   90.00
_cell.angle_beta   90.00
_cell.angle_gamma   90.00
#
_symmetry.space_group_name_H-M   'P 1'
#
loop_
_entity.id
_entity.type
_entity.pdbx_description
1 polymer ?
#
loop_
_entity_poly.entity_id
_entity_poly.type
_entity_poly.pdbx_seq_one_letter_code
_entity_poly.pdbx_strand_id
1 'polypeptide(L)'
;MANNTYNYDNIVPEWNYSEFKHLKRVSNPRTAFARGYLFEEGEFYIEPWFYTQLTRILERFRNEHDEIMDVFFNIARKGKYVLFTRDINEPIFDDENYLLVEIEDIIEGAKLIIDDNSRGSDYGD
;
A
#
# COMPACT_ATOMS: atom_id res chain seq x y z
N MET A 1 -3.70 22.43 33.42
CA MET A 1 -3.00 22.03 32.19
C MET A 1 -3.96 21.11 31.45
N ALA A 2 -4.54 21.58 30.34
CA ALA A 2 -5.53 20.79 29.59
C ALA A 2 -4.79 19.79 28.71
N ASN A 3 -5.01 18.49 28.94
CA ASN A 3 -4.54 17.43 28.07
C ASN A 3 -5.33 17.49 26.76
N ASN A 4 -4.73 18.10 25.74
CA ASN A 4 -5.27 18.12 24.40
C ASN A 4 -5.16 16.70 23.83
N THR A 5 -6.22 15.92 24.00
CA THR A 5 -6.32 14.59 23.41
C THR A 5 -6.72 14.82 21.96
N TYR A 6 -5.75 14.75 21.04
CA TYR A 6 -6.02 14.90 19.62
C TYR A 6 -6.91 13.74 19.17
N ASN A 7 -8.14 14.04 18.76
CA ASN A 7 -8.98 13.09 18.04
C ASN A 7 -8.47 13.02 16.59
N TYR A 8 -7.67 12.00 16.31
CA TYR A 8 -7.10 11.75 14.98
C TYR A 8 -8.10 11.14 13.98
N ASP A 9 -9.32 10.81 14.40
CA ASP A 9 -10.32 10.19 13.52
C ASP A 9 -10.79 11.12 12.39
N ASN A 10 -10.53 12.44 12.50
CA ASN A 10 -11.08 13.45 11.58
C ASN A 10 -10.04 14.32 10.86
N ILE A 11 -8.73 14.09 11.02
CA ILE A 11 -7.68 14.96 10.41
C ILE A 11 -7.21 14.43 9.06
N VAL A 12 -7.43 13.14 8.79
CA VAL A 12 -7.08 12.52 7.52
C VAL A 12 -8.37 12.35 6.73
N PRO A 13 -8.45 12.78 5.45
CA PRO A 13 -9.55 12.40 4.58
C PRO A 13 -9.81 10.90 4.74
N GLU A 14 -11.06 10.45 4.71
CA GLU A 14 -11.36 9.04 4.79
C GLU A 14 -10.70 8.34 3.59
N TRP A 15 -9.47 7.80 3.77
CA TRP A 15 -8.78 7.16 2.66
C TRP A 15 -9.58 5.91 2.29
N ASN A 16 -10.25 5.99 1.15
CA ASN A 16 -11.12 4.94 0.66
C ASN A 16 -10.26 3.90 -0.05
N TYR A 17 -9.85 2.91 0.74
CA TYR A 17 -9.03 1.76 0.33
C TYR A 17 -9.98 0.64 -0.07
N SER A 18 -10.57 0.78 -1.25
CA SER A 18 -11.83 0.14 -1.62
C SER A 18 -11.69 -1.38 -1.75
N GLU A 19 -10.52 -1.83 -2.18
CA GLU A 19 -10.08 -3.21 -2.33
C GLU A 19 -10.04 -3.90 -0.97
N PHE A 20 -9.80 -3.14 0.11
CA PHE A 20 -9.58 -3.64 1.46
C PHE A 20 -10.80 -3.44 2.38
N LYS A 21 -11.93 -2.94 1.87
CA LYS A 21 -13.14 -2.66 2.67
C LYS A 21 -13.72 -3.89 3.40
N HIS A 22 -13.41 -5.08 2.88
CA HIS A 22 -13.88 -6.36 3.42
C HIS A 22 -13.01 -6.86 4.59
N LEU A 23 -11.88 -6.21 4.85
CA LEU A 23 -10.95 -6.58 5.91
C LEU A 23 -11.19 -5.77 7.19
N LYS A 24 -10.88 -6.39 8.32
CA LYS A 24 -10.96 -5.72 9.62
C LYS A 24 -9.72 -4.86 9.84
N ARG A 25 -9.89 -3.65 10.37
CA ARG A 25 -8.78 -2.77 10.75
C ARG A 25 -8.08 -3.23 12.03
N VAL A 26 -6.78 -2.98 12.12
CA VAL A 26 -6.02 -3.12 13.37
C VAL A 26 -6.51 -2.08 14.38
N SER A 27 -6.89 -2.51 15.58
CA SER A 27 -7.51 -1.65 16.59
C SER A 27 -6.53 -0.70 17.28
N ASN A 28 -5.28 -1.13 17.46
CA ASN A 28 -4.21 -0.34 18.07
C ASN A 28 -3.06 -0.26 17.07
N PRO A 29 -3.13 0.67 16.08
CA PRO A 29 -2.15 0.69 15.01
C PRO A 29 -0.79 1.18 15.50
N ARG A 30 0.28 0.63 14.91
CA ARG A 30 1.67 1.07 15.18
C ARG A 30 1.94 2.52 14.83
N THR A 31 1.20 3.04 13.86
CA THR A 31 1.30 4.42 13.38
C THR A 31 -0.07 4.95 12.97
N ALA A 32 -0.28 6.25 13.09
CA ALA A 32 -1.46 6.93 12.57
C ALA A 32 -1.34 7.23 11.06
N PHE A 33 -0.15 7.06 10.47
CA PHE A 33 0.17 7.49 9.11
C PHE A 33 0.13 6.37 8.06
N ALA A 34 -0.21 5.14 8.46
CA ALA A 34 -0.45 4.01 7.56
C ALA A 34 -1.71 3.24 7.97
N ARG A 35 -2.32 2.54 7.00
CA ARG A 35 -3.56 1.79 7.23
C ARG A 35 -3.29 0.33 7.52
N GLY A 36 -3.48 -0.07 8.78
CA GLY A 36 -3.35 -1.45 9.23
C GLY A 36 -4.63 -2.27 9.05
N TYR A 37 -4.48 -3.47 8.50
CA TYR A 37 -5.54 -4.48 8.33
C TYR A 37 -5.11 -5.82 8.93
N LEU A 38 -6.04 -6.47 9.62
CA LEU A 38 -5.89 -7.87 10.04
C LEU A 38 -6.11 -8.76 8.83
N PHE A 39 -5.20 -9.72 8.64
CA PHE A 39 -5.23 -10.62 7.50
C PHE A 39 -4.69 -12.00 7.89
N GLU A 40 -5.58 -13.00 7.85
CA GLU A 40 -5.28 -14.38 8.25
C GLU A 40 -4.61 -14.46 9.64
N GLU A 41 -3.38 -14.98 9.72
CA GLU A 41 -2.62 -15.15 10.98
C GLU A 41 -1.85 -13.89 11.41
N GLY A 42 -1.91 -12.80 10.64
CA GLY A 42 -1.14 -11.60 10.93
C GLY A 42 -1.84 -10.31 10.52
N GLU A 43 -1.04 -9.32 10.12
CA GLU A 43 -1.52 -8.00 9.73
C GLU A 43 -0.58 -7.35 8.73
N PHE A 44 -1.13 -6.47 7.91
CA PHE A 44 -0.32 -5.62 7.04
C PHE A 44 -0.69 -4.16 7.19
N TYR A 45 0.28 -3.29 6.93
CA TYR A 45 0.11 -1.85 6.83
C TYR A 45 0.35 -1.39 5.42
N ILE A 46 -0.45 -0.44 4.96
CA ILE A 46 -0.27 0.22 3.67
C ILE A 46 -0.02 1.70 3.90
N GLU A 47 1.10 2.19 3.39
CA GLU A 47 1.37 3.61 3.33
C GLU A 47 0.55 4.32 2.25
N PRO A 48 0.17 5.60 2.44
CA PRO A 48 -0.59 6.35 1.44
C PRO A 48 0.12 6.48 0.09
N TRP A 49 1.45 6.57 0.10
CA TRP A 49 2.22 6.66 -1.14
C TRP A 49 2.25 5.34 -1.89
N PHE A 50 2.49 4.23 -1.20
CA PHE A 50 2.37 2.89 -1.79
C PHE A 50 0.97 2.70 -2.40
N TYR A 51 -0.10 3.04 -1.65
CA TYR A 51 -1.46 2.91 -2.15
C TYR A 51 -1.71 3.78 -3.40
N THR A 52 -1.13 4.98 -3.45
CA THR A 52 -1.21 5.82 -4.66
C THR A 52 -0.56 5.14 -5.86
N GLN A 53 0.56 4.46 -5.67
CA GLN A 53 1.22 3.68 -6.73
C GLN A 53 0.38 2.45 -7.10
N LEU A 54 -0.18 1.73 -6.12
CA LEU A 54 -1.08 0.59 -6.33
C LEU A 54 -2.31 0.98 -7.17
N THR A 55 -3.02 2.04 -6.80
CA THR A 55 -4.18 2.52 -7.56
C THR A 55 -3.82 2.85 -9.00
N ARG A 56 -2.67 3.51 -9.23
CA ARG A 56 -2.22 3.83 -10.60
C ARG A 56 -1.94 2.58 -11.43
N ILE A 57 -1.36 1.53 -10.85
CA ILE A 57 -1.14 0.28 -11.58
C ILE A 57 -2.46 -0.46 -11.84
N LEU A 58 -3.41 -0.49 -10.89
CA LEU A 58 -4.73 -1.08 -11.09
C LEU A 58 -5.53 -0.33 -12.19
N GLU A 59 -5.42 1.00 -12.25
CA GLU A 59 -6.03 1.82 -13.29
C GLU A 59 -5.38 1.62 -14.67
N ARG A 60 -4.06 1.46 -14.71
CA ARG A 60 -3.31 1.25 -15.96
C ARG A 60 -3.51 -0.15 -16.53
N PHE A 61 -3.51 -1.16 -15.66
CA PHE A 61 -3.54 -2.58 -16.00
C PHE A 61 -4.87 -3.20 -15.52
N ARG A 62 -5.99 -2.69 -16.08
CA ARG A 62 -7.33 -3.10 -15.65
C ARG A 62 -7.63 -4.57 -15.92
N ASN A 63 -7.00 -5.17 -16.92
CA ASN A 63 -7.21 -6.58 -17.25
C ASN A 63 -6.47 -7.50 -16.28
N GLU A 64 -5.41 -6.98 -15.65
CA GLU A 64 -4.53 -7.68 -14.72
C GLU A 64 -4.86 -7.34 -13.25
N HIS A 65 -6.02 -6.71 -13.01
CA HIS A 65 -6.43 -6.25 -11.68
C HIS A 65 -6.40 -7.40 -10.65
N ASP A 66 -6.95 -8.55 -11.01
CA ASP A 66 -7.03 -9.70 -10.12
C ASP A 66 -5.64 -10.30 -9.87
N GLU A 67 -4.79 -10.38 -10.89
CA GLU A 67 -3.41 -10.83 -10.76
C GLU A 67 -2.58 -9.92 -9.84
N ILE A 68 -2.74 -8.60 -9.96
CA ILE A 68 -2.07 -7.62 -9.09
C ILE A 68 -2.51 -7.81 -7.64
N MET A 69 -3.81 -7.92 -7.40
CA MET A 69 -4.35 -8.10 -6.05
C MET A 69 -3.99 -9.47 -5.46
N ASP A 70 -3.93 -10.52 -6.28
CA ASP A 70 -3.47 -11.83 -5.88
C ASP A 70 -2.01 -11.81 -5.41
N VAL A 71 -1.14 -11.11 -6.12
CA VAL A 71 0.27 -10.94 -5.72
C VAL A 71 0.36 -10.19 -4.39
N PHE A 72 -0.36 -9.08 -4.26
CA PHE A 72 -0.45 -8.31 -3.01
C PHE A 72 -0.85 -9.20 -1.83
N PHE A 73 -1.97 -9.92 -1.95
CA PHE A 73 -2.47 -10.77 -0.87
C PHE A 73 -1.59 -11.99 -0.60
N ASN A 74 -0.92 -12.53 -1.62
CA ASN A 74 0.04 -13.60 -1.45
C ASN A 74 1.28 -13.16 -0.67
N ILE A 75 1.77 -11.94 -0.89
CA ILE A 75 2.86 -11.36 -0.11
C ILE A 75 2.41 -11.17 1.34
N ALA A 76 1.25 -10.56 1.57
CA ALA A 76 0.69 -10.37 2.91
C ALA A 76 0.55 -11.70 3.67
N ARG A 77 0.03 -12.74 3.01
CA ARG A 77 -0.13 -14.09 3.58
C ARG A 77 1.19 -14.72 3.98
N LYS A 78 2.20 -14.67 3.09
CA LYS A 78 3.50 -15.32 3.33
C LYS A 78 4.32 -14.58 4.39
N GLY A 79 4.29 -13.24 4.37
CA GLY A 79 5.02 -12.41 5.32
C GLY A 79 4.41 -12.41 6.72
N LYS A 80 3.08 -12.62 6.83
CA LYS A 80 2.25 -12.48 8.04
C LYS A 80 2.23 -11.06 8.61
N TYR A 81 3.38 -10.42 8.76
CA TYR A 81 3.56 -9.04 9.17
C TYR A 81 4.25 -8.29 8.03
N VAL A 82 3.51 -7.41 7.35
CA VAL A 82 4.01 -6.73 6.14
C VAL A 82 3.76 -5.22 6.22
N LEU A 83 4.76 -4.42 5.86
CA LEU A 83 4.61 -2.99 5.61
C LEU A 83 4.82 -2.73 4.12
N PHE A 84 3.74 -2.41 3.43
CA PHE A 84 3.78 -1.91 2.06
C PHE A 84 4.15 -0.42 2.08
N THR A 85 5.37 -0.12 1.68
CA THR A 85 6.03 1.20 1.80
C THR A 85 6.45 1.71 0.43
N ARG A 86 6.56 3.04 0.29
CA ARG A 86 7.15 3.65 -0.91
C ARG A 86 8.66 3.41 -1.00
N ASP A 87 9.34 3.42 0.15
CA ASP A 87 10.80 3.33 0.25
C ASP A 87 11.15 2.47 1.47
N ILE A 88 11.79 1.33 1.25
CA ILE A 88 12.23 0.43 2.32
C ILE A 88 13.34 1.05 3.19
N ASN A 89 14.04 2.08 2.70
CA ASN A 89 15.11 2.76 3.45
C ASN A 89 14.55 3.85 4.38
N GLU A 90 13.34 4.34 4.10
CA GLU A 90 12.64 5.34 4.90
C GLU A 90 11.18 4.92 5.21
N PRO A 91 10.96 3.76 5.86
CA PRO A 91 9.61 3.29 6.17
C PRO A 91 8.95 4.15 7.26
N ILE A 92 7.62 4.24 7.24
CA ILE A 92 6.87 5.03 8.23
C ILE A 92 7.03 4.53 9.69
N PHE A 93 7.39 3.25 9.85
CA PHE A 93 7.91 2.69 11.10
C PHE A 93 8.93 1.59 10.77
N ASP A 94 9.90 1.43 11.66
CA ASP A 94 10.93 0.38 11.58
C ASP A 94 10.66 -0.67 12.67
N ASP A 95 10.36 -1.89 12.26
CA ASP A 95 10.18 -3.05 13.14
C ASP A 95 10.68 -4.30 12.39
N GLU A 96 11.69 -4.96 12.97
CA GLU A 96 12.36 -6.14 12.40
C GLU A 96 11.43 -7.33 12.12
N ASN A 97 10.23 -7.35 12.73
CA ASN A 97 9.25 -8.40 12.50
C ASN A 97 8.43 -8.17 11.22
N TYR A 98 8.52 -7.00 10.58
CA TYR A 98 7.76 -6.68 9.37
C TYR A 98 8.62 -6.85 8.13
N LEU A 99 8.07 -7.58 7.15
CA LEU A 99 8.58 -7.56 5.80
C LEU A 99 8.24 -6.22 5.15
N LEU A 100 9.27 -5.48 4.71
CA LEU A 100 9.09 -4.26 3.93
C LEU A 100 8.95 -4.62 2.45
N VAL A 101 7.95 -4.04 1.78
CA VAL A 101 7.58 -4.36 0.40
C VAL A 101 7.31 -3.08 -0.37
N GLU A 102 7.92 -2.93 -1.55
CA GLU A 102 7.73 -1.81 -2.46
C GLU A 102 6.81 -2.17 -3.63
N ILE A 103 6.40 -1.18 -4.43
CA ILE A 103 5.45 -1.42 -5.52
C ILE A 103 6.08 -2.29 -6.62
N GLU A 104 7.39 -2.21 -6.77
CA GLU A 104 8.22 -2.99 -7.69
C GLU A 104 8.00 -4.49 -7.46
N ASP A 105 7.91 -4.95 -6.20
CA ASP A 105 7.62 -6.35 -5.86
C ASP A 105 6.25 -6.81 -6.40
N ILE A 106 5.26 -5.92 -6.40
CA ILE A 106 3.92 -6.20 -6.93
C ILE A 106 3.96 -6.27 -8.46
N ILE A 107 4.63 -5.29 -9.10
CA ILE A 107 4.77 -5.19 -10.55
C ILE A 107 5.49 -6.44 -11.10
N GLU A 108 6.61 -6.82 -10.49
CA GLU A 108 7.39 -7.99 -10.86
C GLU A 108 6.60 -9.28 -10.61
N GLY A 109 5.96 -9.42 -9.45
CA GLY A 109 5.16 -10.59 -9.10
C GLY A 109 3.97 -10.80 -10.05
N ALA A 110 3.34 -9.72 -10.50
CA ALA A 110 2.24 -9.75 -11.46
C ALA A 110 2.72 -9.83 -12.92
N LYS A 111 4.04 -9.82 -13.15
CA LYS A 111 4.67 -9.86 -14.49
C LYS A 111 4.16 -8.75 -15.41
N LEU A 112 3.89 -7.57 -14.85
CA LEU A 112 3.41 -6.44 -15.63
C LEU A 112 4.52 -5.92 -16.52
N ILE A 113 4.23 -5.82 -17.81
CA ILE A 113 5.14 -5.22 -18.78
C ILE A 113 4.85 -3.72 -18.83
N ILE A 114 5.73 -2.94 -18.20
CA ILE A 114 5.69 -1.49 -18.28
C ILE A 114 6.46 -1.08 -19.54
N ASP A 115 5.75 -1.00 -20.67
CA ASP A 115 6.32 -0.40 -21.88
C ASP A 115 6.60 1.08 -21.62
N ASP A 116 7.86 1.48 -21.82
CA ASP A 116 8.36 2.86 -21.69
C ASP A 116 7.98 3.71 -22.91
N ASN A 117 6.71 3.66 -23.34
CA ASN A 117 6.20 4.45 -24.47
C ASN A 117 5.76 5.86 -24.02
N SER A 118 6.55 6.50 -23.15
CA SER A 118 6.30 7.89 -22.77
C SER A 118 7.60 8.68 -22.65
N ARG A 119 8.34 8.76 -23.76
CA ARG A 119 9.32 9.81 -24.02
C ARG A 119 9.11 10.41 -25.40
N GLY A 120 8.69 11.67 -25.43
CA GLY A 120 8.68 12.51 -26.62
C GLY A 120 7.28 12.97 -27.02
N SER A 121 6.70 13.89 -26.26
CA SER A 121 5.84 14.88 -26.88
C SER A 121 6.62 15.52 -28.03
N ASP A 122 6.12 15.35 -29.25
CA ASP A 122 6.39 16.25 -30.37
C ASP A 122 6.06 17.68 -29.91
N TYR A 123 7.06 18.37 -29.39
CA TYR A 123 7.10 19.82 -29.33
C TYR A 123 8.28 20.27 -30.18
N GLY A 124 7.97 20.60 -31.43
CA GLY A 124 8.92 21.12 -32.40
C GLY A 124 8.24 21.37 -33.74
N ASP A 125 7.25 22.26 -33.74
CA ASP A 125 6.94 23.10 -34.90
C ASP A 125 8.11 24.07 -35.16
#